data_AF-A0A9W9NZ78-F1
#
_entry.id   AF-A0A9W9NZ78-F1
#
_cell.length_a   1.000
_cell.length_b   1.000
_cell.length_c   1.000
_cell.angle_alpha   90.00
_cell.angle_beta   90.00
_cell.angle_gamma   90.00
#
_symmetry.space_group_name_H-M   'P 1'
#
loop_
_entity.id
_entity.type
_entity.pdbx_description
1 polymer ?
#
loop_
_entity_poly.entity_id
_entity_poly.type
_entity_poly.pdbx_seq_one_letter_code
_entity_poly.pdbx_strand_id
1 'polypeptide(L)' 'MSFRGTVLVLGAGLRVGHSTAALFAQHGYRVALVARSLAEDLADLDRIPSIFLAVEQALGPPNVVVFNGGP' A
#
# COMPACT_ATOMS: atom_id res chain seq x y z
N MET A 1 13.77 16.31 4.87
CA MET A 1 12.48 15.97 5.51
C MET A 1 12.57 14.54 6.01
N SER A 2 12.22 14.28 7.27
CA SER A 2 12.15 12.92 7.81
C SER A 2 10.71 12.41 7.70
N PHE A 3 10.50 11.24 7.10
CA PHE A 3 9.19 10.60 7.05
C PHE A 3 8.94 9.82 8.34
N ARG A 4 7.69 9.77 8.80
CA ARG A 4 7.30 8.99 10.00
C ARG A 4 7.40 7.48 9.80
N GLY A 5 7.37 7.03 8.55
CA GLY A 5 7.45 5.63 8.17
C GLY A 5 6.89 5.41 6.77
N THR A 6 6.78 4.15 6.40
CA THR A 6 6.18 3.70 5.14
C THR A 6 4.84 3.03 5.42
N VAL A 7 3.80 3.40 4.67
CA VAL A 7 2.49 2.74 4.67
C VAL A 7 2.27 2.04 3.34
N LEU A 8 1.83 0.78 3.39
CA LEU A 8 1.39 0.01 2.25
C LEU A 8 -0.13 -0.09 2.27
N VAL A 9 -0.81 0.41 1.23
CA VAL A 9 -2.26 0.33 1.07
C VAL A 9 -2.60 -0.67 -0.03
N LEU A 10 -3.11 -1.84 0.38
CA LEU A 10 -3.63 -2.90 -0.48
C LEU A 10 -5.12 -2.61 -0.79
N GLY A 11 -5.51 -2.57 -2.06
CA GLY A 11 -6.87 -2.19 -2.45
C GLY A 11 -7.08 -0.68 -2.52
N ALA A 12 -6.12 0.06 -3.06
CA ALA A 12 -6.10 1.52 -3.19
C ALA A 12 -7.08 2.10 -4.25
N GLY A 13 -8.30 1.57 -4.35
CA GLY A 13 -9.31 2.06 -5.30
C GLY A 13 -9.76 3.51 -5.01
N LEU A 14 -10.47 4.12 -5.97
CA LEU A 14 -10.85 5.55 -6.02
C LEU A 14 -11.61 6.10 -4.80
N ARG A 15 -12.06 5.26 -3.87
CA ARG A 15 -12.82 5.64 -2.68
C ARG A 15 -11.93 5.57 -1.44
N VAL A 16 -12.17 4.58 -0.57
CA VAL A 16 -11.51 4.45 0.74
C VAL A 16 -9.99 4.37 0.60
N GLY A 17 -9.49 3.51 -0.30
CA GLY A 17 -8.07 3.31 -0.48
C GLY A 17 -7.31 4.60 -0.84
N HIS A 18 -7.84 5.40 -1.77
CA HIS A 18 -7.26 6.69 -2.16
C HIS A 18 -7.31 7.73 -1.04
N SER A 19 -8.46 7.89 -0.37
CA SER A 19 -8.59 8.85 0.74
C SER A 19 -7.68 8.50 1.92
N THR A 20 -7.55 7.21 2.25
CA THR A 20 -6.63 6.73 3.29
C THR A 20 -5.18 7.05 2.92
N ALA A 21 -4.78 6.77 1.68
CA ALA A 21 -3.45 7.08 1.18
C ALA A 21 -3.12 8.58 1.27
N ALA A 22 -4.05 9.43 0.86
CA ALA A 22 -3.91 10.88 0.96
C ALA A 22 -3.74 11.35 2.41
N LEU A 23 -4.51 10.77 3.35
CA LEU A 23 -4.41 11.10 4.77
C LEU A 23 -3.03 10.75 5.34
N PHE A 24 -2.49 9.57 5.01
CA PHE A 24 -1.14 9.18 5.45
C PHE A 24 -0.05 10.08 4.88
N ALA A 25 -0.15 10.45 3.59
CA ALA A 25 0.78 11.39 2.97
C ALA A 25 0.77 12.75 3.69
N GLN A 26 -0.42 13.28 4.03
CA GLN A 26 -0.56 14.53 4.81
C GLN A 26 0.08 14.45 6.19
N HIS A 27 0.12 13.26 6.81
CA HIS A 27 0.75 13.02 8.11
C HIS A 27 2.25 12.66 8.02
N GLY A 28 2.86 12.82 6.84
CA GLY A 28 4.31 12.66 6.65
C GLY A 28 4.78 11.21 6.50
N TYR A 29 3.92 10.31 6.01
CA TYR A 29 4.32 8.95 5.62
C TYR A 29 4.71 8.88 4.15
N ARG A 30 5.60 7.93 3.83
CA ARG A 30 5.80 7.45 2.46
C ARG A 30 4.69 6.46 2.15
N VAL A 31 4.02 6.61 1.02
CA VAL A 31 2.82 5.83 0.69
C VAL A 31 3.11 4.93 -0.51
N ALA A 32 2.97 3.62 -0.32
CA ALA A 32 2.89 2.62 -1.38
C ALA A 32 1.43 2.25 -1.63
N LEU A 33 1.01 2.30 -2.89
CA LEU A 33 -0.36 2.01 -3.30
C LEU A 33 -0.40 0.77 -4.18
N VAL A 34 -1.25 -0.17 -3.82
CA VAL A 34 -1.59 -1.34 -4.64
C VAL A 34 -3.08 -1.26 -4.94
N ALA A 35 -3.43 -0.86 -6.16
CA ALA A 35 -4.80 -0.83 -6.64
C ALA A 35 -5.00 -1.98 -7.63
N ARG A 36 -6.24 -2.51 -7.70
CA ARG A 36 -6.63 -3.48 -8.73
C ARG A 36 -6.41 -2.88 -10.11
N SER A 37 -5.28 -3.20 -10.73
CA SER A 37 -5.16 -3.32 -12.18
C SER A 37 -5.35 -4.81 -12.53
N LEU A 38 -5.64 -5.12 -13.79
CA LEU A 38 -5.80 -6.50 -14.30
C LEU A 38 -4.66 -7.48 -13.92
N ALA A 39 -3.54 -6.98 -13.39
CA ALA A 39 -2.36 -7.76 -13.04
C ALA A 39 -2.25 -8.15 -11.55
N GLU A 40 -3.08 -7.65 -10.63
CA GLU A 40 -2.91 -7.90 -9.19
C GLU A 40 -4.24 -8.22 -8.53
N ASP A 41 -4.62 -9.50 -8.64
CA ASP A 41 -5.68 -10.05 -7.80
C ASP A 41 -5.11 -10.32 -6.40
N LEU A 42 -5.58 -9.57 -5.42
CA LEU A 42 -5.19 -9.75 -4.01
C LEU A 42 -5.78 -11.04 -3.40
N ALA A 43 -6.64 -11.76 -4.13
CA ALA A 43 -7.05 -13.12 -3.77
C ALA A 43 -5.92 -14.14 -4.01
N ASP A 44 -4.95 -13.84 -4.86
CA ASP A 44 -3.75 -14.65 -5.06
C ASP A 44 -2.72 -14.36 -3.96
N LEU A 45 -2.78 -15.16 -2.89
CA LEU A 45 -1.92 -15.01 -1.72
C LEU A 45 -0.43 -15.18 -2.03
N ASP A 46 -0.08 -15.90 -3.11
CA ASP A 46 1.31 -16.13 -3.50
C ASP A 46 2.01 -14.85 -4.00
N ARG A 47 1.23 -13.81 -4.35
CA ARG A 47 1.75 -12.51 -4.78
C ARG A 47 2.05 -11.55 -3.63
N ILE A 48 1.46 -11.78 -2.46
CA ILE A 48 1.63 -10.90 -1.30
C ILE A 48 3.11 -10.73 -0.93
N PRO A 49 3.95 -11.79 -0.83
CA PRO A 49 5.37 -11.63 -0.50
C PRO A 49 6.12 -10.74 -1.50
N SER A 50 5.82 -10.86 -2.80
CA SER A 50 6.47 -10.05 -3.84
C SER A 50 6.13 -8.56 -3.74
N ILE A 51 4.91 -8.22 -3.33
CA ILE A 51 4.48 -6.84 -3.08
C ILE A 51 5.30 -6.24 -1.94
N PHE A 52 5.44 -6.95 -0.82
CA PHE A 52 6.23 -6.48 0.32
C PHE A 52 7.70 -6.29 -0.05
N LEU A 53 8.28 -7.24 -0.80
CA LEU A 53 9.65 -7.14 -1.28
C LEU A 53 9.87 -5.92 -2.18
N ALA A 54 8.93 -5.62 -3.08
CA ALA A 54 8.99 -4.43 -3.92
C ALA A 54 8.92 -3.12 -3.09
N VAL A 55 8.06 -3.08 -2.08
CA VAL A 55 7.93 -1.93 -1.17
C VAL A 55 9.20 -1.75 -0.34
N GLU A 56 9.76 -2.84 0.18
CA GLU A 56 11.01 -2.82 0.94
C GLU A 56 12.17 -2.26 0.13
N GLN A 57 12.31 -2.71 -1.12
CA GLN A 57 13.38 -2.25 -2.01
C GLN A 57 13.22 -0.77 -2.39
N ALA A 58 11.99 -0.30 -2.60
CA ALA A 58 11.73 1.08 -3.04
C ALA A 58 11.70 2.08 -1.87
N LEU A 59 11.05 1.71 -0.76
CA LEU A 59 10.66 2.61 0.32
C LEU A 59 11.12 2.17 1.72
N GLY A 60 11.79 1.03 1.83
CA GLY A 60 12.04 0.38 3.12
C GLY A 60 10.81 -0.38 3.63
N PRO A 61 10.95 -1.15 4.72
CA PRO A 61 9.88 -2.00 5.22
C PRO A 61 8.66 -1.17 5.63
N PRO A 62 7.44 -1.63 5.28
CA PRO A 62 6.22 -0.95 5.71
C PRO A 62 6.07 -1.07 7.23
N ASN A 63 5.78 0.06 7.89
CA ASN A 63 5.45 0.11 9.31
C ASN A 63 3.95 -0.08 9.55
N VAL A 64 3.14 0.27 8.54
CA VAL A 64 1.69 0.17 8.56
C VAL A 64 1.25 -0.50 7.28
N VAL A 65 0.36 -1.49 7.40
CA VAL A 65 -0.28 -2.14 6.26
C VAL A 65 -1.79 -1.92 6.38
N VAL A 66 -2.38 -1.33 5.36
CA VAL A 66 -3.84 -1.16 5.24
C VAL A 66 -4.34 -2.17 4.22
N PHE A 67 -5.13 -3.15 4.68
CA PHE A 67 -5.80 -4.10 3.80
C PHE A 67 -7.24 -3.64 3.53
N ASN A 68 -7.45 -3.08 2.33
CA ASN A 68 -8.75 -2.63 1.82
C ASN A 68 -9.15 -3.45 0.57
N GLY A 69 -8.79 -4.73 0.54
CA GLY A 69 -9.28 -5.70 -0.43
C GLY A 69 -10.61 -6.28 0.04
N GLY A 70 -11.67 -6.10 -0.74
CA GLY A 70 -12.95 -6.78 -0.55
C GLY A 70 -13.31 -7.61 -1.78
N PRO A 71 -14.17 -8.64 -1.64
CA PRO A 71 -14.70 -9.39 -2.77
C PRO A 71 -15.41 -8.49 -3.80
#